data_AF-A0A957FET7-F1
#
_entry.id   AF-A0A957FET7-F1
#
_cell.length_a   1.000
_cell.length_b   1.000
_cell.length_c   1.000
_cell.angle_alpha   90.00
_cell.angle_beta   90.00
_cell.angle_gamma   90.00
#
_symmetry.space_group_name_H-M   'P 1'
#
loop_
_entity.id
_entity.type
_entity.pdbx_description
1 polymer ?
#
loop_
_entity_poly.entity_id
_entity_poly.type
_entity_poly.pdbx_seq_one_letter_code
_entity_poly.pdbx_strand_id
1 'polypeptide(L)'
;AAALVFAVNHSLIKAAMLMLAGAVASRAPVKTAAFTAITGLGKYLPGMGVLFFLGSLALAGIPPTNGFISKLLLFQSGIAAAEWGVLALIGVSSVLTLVYTMRAFRRIWWQAPDAEVKVKASGDRLLAPILLLGLVVLLGVWAEPLVSLAQATTEWLLSPAAYVAAVLGG
;
A
#
# COMPACT_ATOMS: atom_id res chain seq x y z
N ALA A 1 -4.00 11.66 -15.02
CA ALA A 1 -4.80 10.60 -14.39
C ALA A 1 -3.96 9.56 -13.64
N ALA A 2 -3.00 8.86 -14.28
CA ALA A 2 -2.23 7.78 -13.65
C ALA A 2 -1.56 8.17 -12.30
N ALA A 3 -0.96 9.36 -12.23
CA ALA A 3 -0.35 9.88 -11.01
C ALA A 3 -1.36 10.06 -9.85
N LEU A 4 -2.58 10.54 -10.13
CA LEU A 4 -3.64 10.69 -9.12
C LEU A 4 -4.11 9.33 -8.59
N VAL A 5 -4.34 8.37 -9.50
CA VAL A 5 -4.68 6.99 -9.11
C VAL A 5 -3.58 6.38 -8.24
N PHE A 6 -2.32 6.57 -8.63
CA PHE A 6 -1.18 6.11 -7.84
C PHE A 6 -1.14 6.74 -6.45
N ALA A 7 -1.30 8.06 -6.33
CA ALA A 7 -1.25 8.77 -5.06
C ALA A 7 -2.35 8.31 -4.09
N VAL A 8 -3.59 8.18 -4.56
CA VAL A 8 -4.72 7.73 -3.74
C VAL A 8 -4.51 6.29 -3.29
N ASN A 9 -4.23 5.38 -4.23
CA ASN A 9 -4.02 3.97 -3.90
C ASN A 9 -2.81 3.78 -2.97
N HIS A 10 -1.70 4.47 -3.22
CA HIS A 10 -0.50 4.37 -2.38
C HIS A 10 -0.78 4.85 -0.95
N SER A 11 -1.55 5.92 -0.78
CA SER A 11 -1.96 6.44 0.53
C SER A 11 -2.79 5.42 1.31
N LEU A 12 -3.77 4.77 0.66
CA LEU A 12 -4.59 3.73 1.28
C LEU A 12 -3.76 2.53 1.75
N ILE A 13 -2.86 2.04 0.89
CA ILE A 13 -1.99 0.91 1.21
C ILE A 13 -1.05 1.26 2.37
N LYS A 14 -0.42 2.44 2.33
CA LYS A 14 0.50 2.90 3.39
C LYS A 14 -0.21 3.08 4.72
N ALA A 15 -1.39 3.69 4.73
CA ALA A 15 -2.19 3.85 5.94
C ALA A 15 -2.51 2.49 6.57
N ALA A 16 -2.97 1.54 5.76
CA ALA A 16 -3.27 0.19 6.24
C ALA A 16 -2.02 -0.53 6.79
N MET A 17 -0.89 -0.43 6.09
CA MET A 17 0.37 -1.07 6.49
C MET A 17 0.97 -0.47 7.76
N LEU A 18 0.94 0.86 7.91
CA LEU A 18 1.42 1.53 9.12
C LEU A 18 0.52 1.21 10.33
N MET A 19 -0.79 1.20 10.15
CA MET A 19 -1.73 0.76 11.19
C MET A 19 -1.50 -0.70 11.59
N LEU A 20 -1.30 -1.58 10.62
CA LEU A 20 -1.05 -2.99 10.88
C LEU A 20 0.30 -3.20 11.59
N ALA A 21 1.35 -2.48 11.19
CA ALA A 21 2.64 -2.50 11.88
C ALA A 21 2.50 -2.00 13.33
N GLY A 22 1.74 -0.93 13.57
CA GLY A 22 1.41 -0.44 14.91
C GLY A 22 0.64 -1.46 15.73
N ALA A 23 -0.30 -2.17 15.12
CA ALA A 23 -1.04 -3.23 15.77
C ALA A 23 -0.13 -4.43 16.13
N VAL A 24 0.81 -4.84 15.26
CA VAL A 24 1.81 -5.87 15.59
C VAL A 24 2.66 -5.39 16.77
N ALA A 25 3.17 -4.16 16.71
CA ALA A 25 3.96 -3.56 17.79
C ALA A 25 3.19 -3.49 19.12
N SER A 26 1.88 -3.26 19.08
CA SER A 26 1.04 -3.22 20.29
C SER A 26 0.95 -4.57 21.02
N ARG A 27 1.20 -5.68 20.31
CA ARG A 27 1.23 -7.04 20.86
C ARG A 27 2.56 -7.41 21.51
N ALA A 28 3.63 -6.65 21.24
CA ALA A 28 4.93 -6.87 21.84
C ALA A 28 4.95 -6.38 23.31
N PRO A 29 5.88 -6.89 24.14
CA PRO A 29 6.02 -6.48 25.55
C PRO A 29 6.23 -4.97 25.68
N VAL A 30 7.10 -4.43 24.83
CA VAL A 30 7.32 -2.99 24.64
C VAL A 30 6.72 -2.62 23.29
N LYS A 31 5.89 -1.57 23.23
CA LYS A 31 5.28 -1.12 21.98
C LYS A 31 6.35 -0.46 21.11
N THR A 32 6.95 -1.23 20.21
CA THR A 32 8.02 -0.77 19.30
C THR A 32 7.98 -1.52 17.97
N ALA A 33 8.45 -0.86 16.91
CA ALA A 33 8.65 -1.47 15.59
C ALA A 33 10.05 -2.08 15.40
N ALA A 34 10.91 -2.02 16.44
CA ALA A 34 12.23 -2.61 16.38
C ALA A 34 12.17 -4.12 16.21
N PHE A 35 12.90 -4.65 15.22
CA PHE A 35 12.90 -6.09 14.93
C PHE A 35 13.33 -6.95 16.12
N THR A 36 14.17 -6.43 17.02
CA THR A 36 14.56 -7.13 18.26
C THR A 36 13.35 -7.48 19.15
N ALA A 37 12.26 -6.72 19.08
CA ALA A 37 11.06 -6.94 19.89
C ALA A 37 9.93 -7.68 19.14
N ILE A 38 9.92 -7.66 17.80
CA ILE A 38 8.82 -8.20 16.98
C ILE A 38 9.21 -9.40 16.10
N THR A 39 10.49 -9.78 16.06
CA THR A 39 10.92 -11.00 15.34
C THR A 39 10.26 -12.23 15.97
N GLY A 40 9.70 -13.11 15.13
CA GLY A 40 8.99 -14.32 15.58
C GLY A 40 7.61 -14.10 16.23
N LEU A 41 7.24 -12.85 16.55
CA LEU A 41 5.94 -12.50 17.15
C LEU A 41 4.76 -12.89 16.26
N GLY A 42 4.95 -12.88 14.95
CA GLY A 42 3.93 -13.19 13.96
C GLY A 42 3.40 -14.64 14.05
N LYS A 43 4.15 -15.58 14.63
CA LYS A 43 3.67 -16.97 14.85
C LYS A 43 2.39 -17.01 15.68
N TYR A 44 2.21 -16.06 16.59
CA TYR A 44 1.02 -15.92 17.44
C TYR A 44 -0.04 -15.00 16.84
N LEU A 45 0.26 -14.33 15.73
CA LEU A 45 -0.59 -13.34 15.06
C LEU A 45 -0.81 -13.70 13.57
N PRO A 46 -1.28 -14.92 13.23
CA PRO A 46 -1.36 -15.38 11.85
C PRO A 46 -2.30 -14.52 10.99
N GLY A 47 -3.43 -14.06 11.54
CA GLY A 47 -4.37 -13.19 10.81
C GLY A 47 -3.75 -11.85 10.40
N MET A 48 -2.90 -11.27 11.27
CA MET A 48 -2.16 -10.05 10.94
C MET A 48 -1.10 -10.31 9.86
N GLY A 49 -0.58 -11.54 9.79
CA GLY A 49 0.31 -11.97 8.72
C GLY A 49 -0.37 -12.01 7.36
N VAL A 50 -1.58 -12.55 7.28
CA VAL A 50 -2.37 -12.54 6.03
C VAL A 50 -2.61 -11.12 5.54
N LEU A 51 -3.00 -10.22 6.45
CA LEU A 51 -3.19 -8.80 6.13
C LEU A 51 -1.88 -8.14 5.67
N PHE A 52 -0.76 -8.42 6.35
CA PHE A 52 0.53 -7.85 6.01
C PHE A 52 1.01 -8.33 4.64
N PHE A 53 0.82 -9.63 4.36
CA PHE A 53 1.14 -10.22 3.08
C PHE A 53 0.31 -9.57 1.96
N LEU A 54 -1.01 -9.44 2.14
CA LEU A 54 -1.89 -8.76 1.20
C LEU A 54 -1.46 -7.31 0.93
N GLY A 55 -1.14 -6.55 1.96
CA GLY A 55 -0.63 -5.18 1.78
C GLY A 55 0.77 -5.12 1.15
N SER A 56 1.61 -6.13 1.38
CA SER A 56 2.91 -6.26 0.71
C SER A 56 2.75 -6.52 -0.79
N LEU A 57 1.79 -7.38 -1.18
CA LEU A 57 1.40 -7.59 -2.58
C LEU A 57 0.88 -6.29 -3.19
N ALA A 58 0.08 -5.52 -2.45
CA ALA A 58 -0.42 -4.22 -2.91
C ALA A 58 0.69 -3.20 -3.13
N LEU A 59 1.66 -3.09 -2.21
CA LEU A 59 2.84 -2.22 -2.40
C LEU A 59 3.70 -2.67 -3.58
N ALA A 60 3.89 -3.98 -3.75
CA ALA A 60 4.59 -4.57 -4.88
C ALA A 60 3.82 -4.41 -6.21
N GLY A 61 2.51 -4.12 -6.15
CA GLY A 61 1.65 -3.95 -7.30
C GLY A 61 1.34 -5.27 -7.99
N ILE A 62 0.99 -6.30 -7.20
CA ILE A 62 0.64 -7.64 -7.69
C ILE A 62 -0.89 -7.77 -7.77
N PRO A 63 -1.46 -8.33 -8.84
CA PRO A 63 -2.90 -8.61 -8.93
C PRO A 63 -3.41 -9.49 -7.77
N PRO A 64 -4.65 -9.33 -7.27
CA PRO A 64 -5.72 -8.44 -7.75
C PRO A 64 -5.82 -7.10 -6.96
N THR A 65 -4.69 -6.49 -6.58
CA THR A 65 -4.68 -5.28 -5.74
C THR A 65 -4.75 -3.97 -6.51
N ASN A 66 -5.24 -2.89 -5.90
CA ASN A 66 -5.25 -1.56 -6.51
C ASN A 66 -3.85 -1.01 -6.85
N GLY A 67 -2.81 -1.48 -6.15
CA GLY A 67 -1.42 -1.13 -6.45
C GLY A 67 -0.95 -1.65 -7.81
N PHE A 68 -1.50 -2.77 -8.28
CA PHE A 68 -1.27 -3.26 -9.64
C PHE A 68 -1.85 -2.28 -10.67
N ILE A 69 -3.10 -1.85 -10.49
CA ILE A 69 -3.77 -0.88 -11.37
C ILE A 69 -2.97 0.41 -11.48
N SER A 70 -2.51 0.95 -10.35
CA SER A 70 -1.71 2.17 -10.34
C SER A 70 -0.43 2.03 -11.18
N LYS A 71 0.28 0.92 -11.03
CA LYS A 71 1.52 0.69 -11.79
C LYS A 71 1.24 0.43 -13.26
N LEU A 72 0.19 -0.34 -13.58
CA LEU A 72 -0.21 -0.59 -14.96
C LEU A 72 -0.45 0.73 -15.71
N LEU A 73 -1.19 1.67 -15.10
CA LEU A 73 -1.45 2.99 -15.69
C LEU A 73 -0.16 3.82 -15.84
N LEU A 74 0.77 3.75 -14.87
CA LEU A 74 2.08 4.40 -14.98
C LEU A 74 2.92 3.79 -16.11
N PHE A 75 2.93 2.46 -16.26
CA PHE A 75 3.62 1.77 -17.35
C PHE A 75 3.02 2.18 -18.71
N GLN A 76 1.69 2.16 -18.85
CA GLN A 76 1.02 2.59 -20.07
C GLN A 76 1.36 4.04 -20.43
N SER A 77 1.35 4.94 -19.44
CA SER A 77 1.70 6.36 -19.65
C SER A 77 3.17 6.54 -20.05
N GLY A 78 4.09 5.83 -19.40
CA GLY A 78 5.52 5.92 -19.72
C GLY A 78 5.87 5.30 -21.07
N ILE A 79 5.18 4.23 -21.48
CA ILE A 79 5.34 3.64 -22.83
C ILE A 79 4.86 4.64 -23.89
N ALA A 80 3.69 5.26 -23.68
CA ALA A 80 3.16 6.27 -24.60
C ALA A 80 4.09 7.49 -24.73
N ALA A 81 4.81 7.83 -23.66
CA ALA A 81 5.80 8.91 -23.64
C ALA A 81 7.22 8.48 -24.08
N ALA A 82 7.45 7.20 -24.41
CA ALA A 82 8.76 6.62 -24.70
C ALA A 82 9.82 6.82 -23.60
N GLU A 83 9.39 6.92 -22.34
CA GLU A 83 10.23 7.21 -21.16
C GLU A 83 10.85 5.94 -20.54
N TRP A 84 11.68 5.25 -21.31
CA TRP A 84 12.24 3.94 -20.93
C TRP A 84 13.01 3.93 -19.61
N GLY A 85 13.71 5.02 -19.30
CA GLY A 85 14.43 5.17 -18.01
C GLY A 85 13.48 5.19 -16.81
N VAL A 86 12.34 5.91 -16.93
CA VAL A 86 11.32 5.96 -15.89
C VAL A 86 10.63 4.60 -15.72
N LEU A 87 10.34 3.90 -16.82
CA LEU A 87 9.76 2.57 -16.79
C LEU A 87 10.67 1.56 -16.06
N ALA A 88 11.98 1.61 -16.33
CA ALA A 88 12.95 0.78 -15.63
C ALA A 88 12.96 1.06 -14.13
N LEU A 89 12.93 2.34 -13.72
CA LEU A 89 12.86 2.72 -12.31
C LEU A 89 11.58 2.24 -11.62
N ILE A 90 10.42 2.32 -12.29
CA ILE A 90 9.15 1.79 -11.77
C ILE A 90 9.25 0.27 -11.58
N GLY A 91 9.80 -0.46 -12.55
CA GLY A 91 9.99 -1.91 -12.46
C GLY A 91 10.93 -2.30 -11.30
N VAL A 92 12.12 -1.70 -11.25
CA VAL A 92 13.12 -2.00 -10.22
C VAL A 92 12.61 -1.64 -8.83
N SER A 93 12.00 -0.47 -8.65
CA SER A 93 11.42 -0.06 -7.35
C SER A 93 10.31 -1.01 -6.90
N SER A 94 9.54 -1.59 -7.82
CA SER A 94 8.51 -2.59 -7.53
C SER A 94 9.11 -3.89 -7.01
N VAL A 95 10.17 -4.37 -7.65
CA VAL A 95 10.90 -5.58 -7.22
C VAL A 95 11.54 -5.35 -5.86
N LEU A 96 12.23 -4.23 -5.67
CA LEU A 96 12.82 -3.87 -4.37
C LEU A 96 11.75 -3.79 -3.27
N THR A 97 10.57 -3.26 -3.61
CA THR A 97 9.43 -3.19 -2.69
C THR A 97 8.97 -4.56 -2.23
N LEU A 98 8.82 -5.50 -3.18
CA LEU A 98 8.50 -6.89 -2.85
C LEU A 98 9.60 -7.52 -1.98
N VAL A 99 10.87 -7.33 -2.34
CA VAL A 99 12.00 -7.93 -1.61
C VAL A 99 12.04 -7.45 -0.16
N TYR A 100 11.99 -6.14 0.10
CA TYR A 100 12.12 -5.64 1.47
C TYR A 100 10.88 -5.98 2.32
N THR A 101 9.66 -5.91 1.75
CA THR A 101 8.43 -6.26 2.47
C THR A 101 8.40 -7.75 2.80
N MET A 102 8.81 -8.61 1.87
CA MET A 102 8.89 -10.05 2.11
C MET A 102 10.00 -10.40 3.11
N ARG A 103 11.10 -9.64 3.14
CA ARG A 103 12.14 -9.77 4.18
C ARG A 103 11.58 -9.44 5.56
N ALA A 104 10.79 -8.38 5.68
CA ALA A 104 10.10 -8.03 6.92
C ALA A 104 9.09 -9.10 7.34
N PHE A 105 8.28 -9.60 6.39
CA PHE A 105 7.32 -10.68 6.64
C PHE A 105 8.03 -11.93 7.18
N ARG A 106 9.10 -12.37 6.51
CA ARG A 106 9.90 -13.53 6.96
C ARG A 106 10.42 -13.34 8.38
N ARG A 107 10.93 -12.16 8.70
CA ARG A 107 11.49 -11.87 10.03
C ARG A 107 10.42 -11.88 11.13
N ILE A 108 9.25 -11.31 10.86
CA ILE A 108 8.18 -11.20 11.86
C ILE A 108 7.43 -12.54 12.02
N TRP A 109 7.10 -13.23 10.93
CA TRP A 109 6.22 -14.41 10.96
C TRP A 109 6.93 -15.77 10.86
N TRP A 110 8.07 -15.88 10.16
CA TRP A 110 8.71 -17.18 9.90
C TRP A 110 9.98 -17.45 10.71
N GLN A 111 10.78 -16.42 11.00
CA GLN A 111 12.00 -16.59 11.78
C GLN A 111 11.68 -16.97 13.23
N ALA A 112 12.51 -17.85 13.80
CA ALA A 112 12.48 -18.12 15.22
C ALA A 112 13.04 -16.90 15.97
N PRO A 113 12.46 -16.55 17.12
CA PRO A 113 12.99 -15.49 17.96
C PRO A 113 14.25 -15.96 18.70
N ASP A 114 15.17 -15.04 18.95
CA ASP A 114 16.42 -15.32 19.69
C ASP A 114 16.18 -15.54 21.20
N ALA A 115 15.03 -15.08 21.71
CA ALA A 115 14.60 -15.20 23.10
C ALA A 115 13.11 -15.55 23.18
N GLU A 116 12.64 -15.92 24.37
CA GLU A 116 11.23 -16.21 24.59
C GLU A 116 10.34 -15.00 24.25
N VAL A 117 9.37 -15.22 23.35
CA VAL A 117 8.45 -14.16 22.90
C VAL A 117 7.25 -14.09 23.82
N LYS A 118 7.17 -13.01 24.61
CA LYS A 118 5.98 -12.70 25.40
C LYS A 118 5.00 -11.90 24.55
N VAL A 119 3.79 -12.42 24.36
CA VAL A 119 2.74 -11.78 23.57
C VAL A 119 1.67 -11.22 24.48
N LYS A 120 1.29 -9.95 24.29
CA LYS A 120 0.15 -9.36 24.99
C LYS A 120 -1.17 -9.93 24.47
N ALA A 121 -2.06 -10.28 25.39
CA ALA A 121 -3.39 -10.81 25.08
C ALA A 121 -4.24 -9.80 24.27
N SER A 122 -4.13 -8.52 24.59
CA SER A 122 -4.81 -7.41 23.92
C SER A 122 -3.82 -6.49 23.20
N GLY A 123 -4.29 -5.82 22.15
CA GLY A 123 -3.55 -4.81 21.40
C GLY A 123 -4.49 -3.87 20.66
N ASP A 124 -3.96 -3.07 19.75
CA ASP A 124 -4.72 -2.12 18.95
C ASP A 124 -5.74 -2.85 18.04
N ARG A 125 -6.88 -2.19 17.77
CA ARG A 125 -7.97 -2.77 16.97
C ARG A 125 -7.58 -2.91 15.49
N LEU A 126 -7.99 -4.02 14.87
CA LEU A 126 -7.69 -4.31 13.45
C LEU A 126 -8.76 -3.84 12.47
N LEU A 127 -9.86 -3.24 12.94
CA LEU A 127 -10.98 -2.87 12.09
C LEU A 127 -10.57 -1.90 10.96
N ALA A 128 -9.82 -0.84 11.29
CA ALA A 128 -9.35 0.12 10.29
C ALA A 128 -8.43 -0.50 9.22
N PRO A 129 -7.33 -1.22 9.56
CA PRO A 129 -6.49 -1.84 8.53
C PRO A 129 -7.21 -2.92 7.72
N ILE A 130 -8.17 -3.65 8.31
CA ILE A 130 -9.01 -4.60 7.57
C ILE A 130 -9.87 -3.87 6.52
N LEU A 131 -10.57 -2.80 6.91
CA LEU A 131 -11.40 -2.02 5.99
C LEU A 131 -10.56 -1.40 4.87
N LEU A 132 -9.41 -0.84 5.19
CA LEU A 132 -8.51 -0.25 4.19
C LEU A 132 -7.96 -1.29 3.22
N LEU A 133 -7.55 -2.48 3.71
CA LEU A 133 -7.09 -3.55 2.83
C LEU A 133 -8.25 -4.15 2.01
N GLY A 134 -9.45 -4.20 2.57
CA GLY A 134 -10.67 -4.53 1.83
C GLY A 134 -10.89 -3.57 0.68
N LEU A 135 -10.75 -2.26 0.92
CA LEU A 135 -10.84 -1.24 -0.12
C LEU A 135 -9.71 -1.35 -1.16
N VAL A 136 -8.50 -1.71 -0.74
CA VAL A 136 -7.36 -1.97 -1.65
C VAL A 136 -7.64 -3.11 -2.61
N VAL A 137 -8.30 -4.18 -2.15
CA VAL A 137 -8.71 -5.29 -3.03
C VAL A 137 -9.90 -4.90 -3.88
N LEU A 138 -10.91 -4.23 -3.30
CA LEU A 138 -12.08 -3.76 -4.03
C LEU A 138 -11.70 -2.86 -5.21
N LEU A 139 -10.83 -1.87 -4.98
CA LEU A 139 -10.34 -0.97 -6.04
C LEU A 139 -9.34 -1.64 -6.99
N GLY A 140 -8.81 -2.81 -6.63
CA GLY A 140 -8.00 -3.63 -7.54
C GLY A 140 -8.86 -4.42 -8.52
N VAL A 141 -10.01 -4.91 -8.08
CA VAL A 141 -10.98 -5.64 -8.91
C VAL A 141 -11.89 -4.68 -9.69
N TRP A 142 -12.34 -3.60 -9.04
CA TRP A 142 -13.23 -2.60 -9.61
C TRP A 142 -12.58 -1.22 -9.55
N ALA A 143 -11.61 -1.02 -10.45
CA ALA A 143 -10.83 0.21 -10.53
C ALA A 143 -11.55 1.38 -11.21
N GLU A 144 -12.56 1.09 -12.04
CA GLU A 144 -13.25 2.06 -12.90
C GLU A 144 -13.67 3.34 -12.16
N PRO A 145 -14.31 3.32 -10.98
CA PRO A 145 -14.78 4.54 -10.33
C PRO A 145 -13.64 5.50 -9.96
N LEU A 146 -12.50 4.96 -9.53
CA LEU A 146 -11.34 5.77 -9.18
C LEU A 146 -10.64 6.30 -10.44
N VAL A 147 -10.55 5.47 -11.48
CA VAL A 147 -9.90 5.86 -12.74
C VAL A 147 -10.70 6.94 -13.46
N SER A 148 -12.01 6.82 -13.55
CA SER A 148 -12.89 7.81 -14.17
C SER A 148 -12.86 9.14 -13.42
N LEU A 149 -12.91 9.10 -12.08
CA LEU A 149 -12.74 10.29 -11.25
C LEU A 149 -11.38 10.95 -11.47
N ALA A 150 -10.31 10.18 -11.56
CA ALA A 150 -8.97 10.70 -11.81
C ALA A 150 -8.82 11.29 -13.21
N GLN A 151 -9.50 10.74 -14.22
CA GLN A 151 -9.56 11.29 -15.58
C GLN A 151 -10.29 12.62 -15.60
N ALA A 152 -11.52 12.68 -15.06
CA ALA A 152 -12.30 13.90 -14.95
C ALA A 152 -11.50 15.00 -14.21
N THR A 153 -10.89 14.68 -13.08
CA THR A 153 -10.06 15.64 -12.33
C THR A 153 -8.86 16.14 -13.15
N THR A 154 -8.27 15.28 -13.99
CA THR A 154 -7.15 15.67 -14.86
C THR A 154 -7.58 16.65 -15.94
N GLU A 155 -8.77 16.49 -16.52
CA GLU A 155 -9.30 17.41 -17.54
C GLU A 155 -9.45 18.83 -16.99
N TRP A 156 -9.97 18.96 -15.76
CA TRP A 156 -10.05 20.24 -15.05
C TRP A 156 -8.66 20.85 -14.76
N LEU A 157 -7.69 20.01 -14.37
CA LEU A 157 -6.30 20.43 -14.14
C LEU A 157 -5.60 20.93 -15.41
N LEU A 158 -5.85 20.29 -16.55
CA LEU A 158 -5.23 20.65 -17.84
C LEU A 158 -5.94 21.81 -18.55
N SER A 159 -7.22 22.05 -18.24
CA SER A 159 -8.01 23.15 -18.79
C SER A 159 -8.42 24.15 -17.70
N PRO A 160 -7.46 24.93 -17.16
CA PRO A 160 -7.71 25.80 -16.01
C PRO A 160 -8.66 26.97 -16.34
N ALA A 161 -8.96 27.24 -17.62
CA ALA A 161 -9.89 28.29 -18.02
C ALA A 161 -11.27 28.17 -17.34
N ALA A 162 -11.80 26.95 -17.20
CA ALA A 162 -13.06 26.72 -16.51
C ALA A 162 -12.95 27.04 -15.00
N TYR A 163 -11.81 26.70 -14.38
CA TYR A 163 -11.54 27.03 -12.98
C TYR A 163 -11.38 28.55 -12.78
N VAL A 164 -10.63 29.22 -13.65
CA VAL A 164 -10.42 30.67 -13.62
C VAL A 164 -11.73 31.42 -13.80
N ALA A 165 -12.57 31.04 -14.79
CA ALA A 165 -13.89 31.64 -15.00
C ALA A 165 -14.84 31.41 -13.82
N ALA A 166 -14.80 30.22 -13.19
CA ALA A 166 -15.61 29.93 -12.02
C ALA A 166 -15.20 30.75 -10.78
N VAL A 167 -13.90 31.03 -10.60
CA VAL A 167 -13.38 31.78 -9.45
C VAL A 167 -13.50 33.29 -9.65
N LEU A 168 -13.18 33.79 -10.85
CA LEU A 168 -13.20 35.23 -11.13
C LEU A 168 -14.60 35.76 -11.45
N GLY A 169 -15.59 34.87 -11.63
CA GLY A 169 -16.92 35.20 -12.13
C GLY A 169 -16.81 35.54 -13.61
N GLY A 170 -17.36 34.69 -14.48
CA GLY A 170 -17.28 34.83 -15.94
C GLY A 170 -17.53 36.24 -16.45
#